data_AF-A0A523ZXL5-F1
#
_entry.id   AF-A0A523ZXL5-F1
#
_cell.length_a   1.000
_cell.length_b   1.000
_cell.length_c   1.000
_cell.angle_alpha   90.00
_cell.angle_beta   90.00
_cell.angle_gamma   90.00
#
_symmetry.space_group_name_H-M   'P 1'
#
loop_
_entity.id
_entity.type
_entity.pdbx_description
1 polymer ?
#
loop_
_entity_poly.entity_id
_entity_poly.type
_entity_poly.pdbx_seq_one_letter_code
_entity_poly.pdbx_strand_id
1 'polypeptide(L)'
;MKISRKAVDKPVLVTLITIILVILGIIGLRTLPLEEYPKINVPWIVVAIPYPGAAAEDIEQQVTVKVDEKLNGIKHLKRLLSYAREGASVHVIELYEKADKQDALTEVKEKVDQIKRELPDDVEEPLIEDIAFDSVPIILVNVTGEVDPQTLKEIAKDMKIEIEAVPGVREVAFYGGLEKEVQVQVDPRKMEQYHLSYSILIAALQQQNANLPGGYLKLNSYEYLVRTEGKFNDVQDIGSTVVAVQAGHPIFLSEVAEIKLTHKKINTYSRYNGIPTVSLVVYKQTDINTMKTTGAIKQIAAEYNARMPEVVQVTTTMDKGDDISLMVKQLSSNAFYGLLFVLFTLMIFMGLRNSILIAIAIPFSLLVGFLFMWLAGFSLNMITMFSLIL
;
A
#
# COMPACT_ATOMS: atom_id res chain seq x y z
N MET A 1 -53.28 -13.25 15.16
CA MET A 1 -53.88 -13.96 14.01
C MET A 1 -54.39 -13.07 12.86
N LYS A 2 -54.17 -11.74 12.83
CA LYS A 2 -54.61 -10.89 11.70
C LYS A 2 -53.64 -10.88 10.51
N ILE A 3 -52.34 -11.11 10.73
CA ILE A 3 -51.29 -11.03 9.71
C ILE A 3 -51.29 -12.28 8.81
N SER A 4 -51.34 -13.47 9.40
CA SER A 4 -51.41 -14.74 8.66
C SER A 4 -52.65 -14.82 7.76
N ARG A 5 -53.82 -14.43 8.27
CA ARG A 5 -55.06 -14.40 7.47
C ARG A 5 -54.95 -13.43 6.29
N LYS A 6 -54.46 -12.20 6.53
CA LYS A 6 -54.23 -11.21 5.46
C LYS A 6 -53.23 -11.66 4.39
N ALA A 7 -52.21 -12.44 4.77
CA ALA A 7 -51.22 -12.98 3.83
C ALA A 7 -51.85 -14.05 2.92
N VAL A 8 -52.68 -14.94 3.48
CA VAL A 8 -53.40 -15.96 2.70
C VAL A 8 -54.45 -15.34 1.78
N ASP A 9 -55.14 -14.29 2.24
CA ASP A 9 -56.16 -13.59 1.44
C ASP A 9 -55.59 -12.78 0.26
N LYS A 10 -54.28 -12.48 0.26
CA LYS A 10 -53.60 -11.69 -0.78
C LYS A 10 -52.40 -12.42 -1.41
N PRO A 11 -52.61 -13.59 -2.07
CA PRO A 11 -51.52 -14.43 -2.56
C PRO A 11 -50.66 -13.73 -3.63
N VAL A 12 -51.27 -12.93 -4.51
CA VAL A 12 -50.53 -12.19 -5.55
C VAL A 12 -49.55 -11.19 -4.94
N LEU A 13 -49.97 -10.47 -3.89
CA LEU A 13 -49.11 -9.49 -3.21
C LEU A 13 -47.93 -10.17 -2.53
N VAL A 14 -48.17 -11.29 -1.82
CA VAL A 14 -47.12 -12.05 -1.14
C VAL A 14 -46.11 -12.58 -2.16
N THR A 15 -46.56 -13.19 -3.24
CA THR A 15 -45.67 -13.70 -4.30
C THR A 15 -44.84 -12.58 -4.93
N LEU A 16 -45.43 -11.41 -5.20
CA LEU A 16 -44.72 -10.25 -5.74
C LEU A 16 -43.62 -9.76 -4.79
N ILE A 17 -43.91 -9.64 -3.50
CA ILE A 17 -42.92 -9.25 -2.49
C ILE A 17 -41.80 -10.30 -2.40
N THR A 18 -42.13 -11.59 -2.40
CA THR A 18 -41.13 -12.66 -2.39
C THR A 18 -40.20 -12.58 -3.60
N ILE A 19 -40.73 -12.36 -4.81
CA ILE A 19 -39.92 -12.21 -6.03
C ILE A 19 -39.01 -10.99 -5.92
N ILE A 20 -39.51 -9.86 -5.44
CA ILE A 20 -38.71 -8.64 -5.23
C ILE A 20 -37.56 -8.91 -4.25
N LEU A 21 -37.85 -9.55 -3.10
CA LEU A 21 -36.83 -9.89 -2.10
C LEU A 21 -35.78 -10.85 -2.66
N VAL A 22 -36.17 -11.82 -3.48
CA VAL A 22 -35.24 -12.74 -4.15
C VAL A 22 -34.33 -11.97 -5.11
N ILE A 23 -34.89 -11.10 -5.96
CA ILE A 23 -34.10 -10.31 -6.92
C ILE A 23 -33.11 -9.40 -6.17
N LEU A 24 -33.58 -8.69 -5.15
CA LEU A 24 -32.74 -7.81 -4.34
C LEU A 24 -31.67 -8.58 -3.56
N GLY A 25 -32.00 -9.76 -3.03
CA GLY A 25 -31.03 -10.64 -2.38
C GLY A 25 -29.96 -11.17 -3.32
N ILE A 26 -30.32 -11.51 -4.57
CA ILE A 26 -29.36 -11.92 -5.62
C ILE A 26 -28.44 -10.76 -5.98
N ILE A 27 -28.96 -9.53 -6.07
CA ILE A 27 -28.15 -8.34 -6.29
C ILE A 27 -27.17 -8.15 -5.12
N GLY A 28 -27.65 -8.24 -3.87
CA GLY A 28 -26.80 -8.19 -2.68
C GLY A 28 -25.68 -9.22 -2.73
N LEU A 29 -26.02 -10.50 -2.97
CA LEU A 29 -25.05 -11.60 -3.08
C LEU A 29 -23.95 -11.33 -4.12
N ARG A 30 -24.26 -10.68 -5.25
CA ARG A 30 -23.30 -10.39 -6.31
C ARG A 30 -22.48 -9.12 -6.10
N THR A 31 -22.94 -8.19 -5.27
CA THR A 31 -22.33 -6.86 -5.09
C THR A 31 -21.63 -6.68 -3.75
N LEU A 32 -21.94 -7.52 -2.76
CA LEU A 32 -21.27 -7.50 -1.47
C LEU A 32 -19.75 -7.72 -1.63
N PRO A 33 -18.89 -6.87 -1.04
CA PRO A 33 -17.45 -7.07 -1.03
C PRO A 33 -17.07 -8.38 -0.33
N LEU A 34 -16.10 -9.12 -0.87
CA LEU A 34 -15.55 -10.32 -0.23
C LEU A 34 -14.24 -9.97 0.48
N GLU A 35 -14.21 -10.19 1.79
CA GLU A 35 -13.08 -9.88 2.66
C GLU A 35 -12.84 -11.04 3.64
N GLU A 36 -11.62 -11.20 4.14
CA GLU A 36 -11.33 -12.22 5.16
C GLU A 36 -11.87 -11.76 6.53
N TYR A 37 -11.56 -10.51 6.90
CA TYR A 37 -11.93 -9.88 8.16
C TYR A 37 -12.98 -8.78 7.94
N PRO A 38 -13.80 -8.46 8.95
CA PRO A 38 -14.62 -7.26 8.91
C PRO A 38 -13.74 -6.01 8.86
N LYS A 39 -14.26 -4.94 8.28
CA LYS A 39 -13.62 -3.63 8.39
C LYS A 39 -13.64 -3.18 9.84
N ILE A 40 -12.46 -3.08 10.43
CA ILE A 40 -12.26 -2.48 11.74
C ILE A 40 -11.53 -1.16 11.49
N ASN A 41 -12.09 -0.05 11.96
CA ASN A 41 -11.36 1.21 11.95
C ASN A 41 -10.45 1.22 13.17
N VAL A 42 -9.16 0.95 12.97
CA VAL A 42 -8.13 1.17 13.99
C VAL A 42 -7.69 2.61 13.86
N PRO A 43 -7.98 3.46 14.85
CA PRO A 43 -7.73 4.89 14.70
C PRO A 43 -6.30 5.20 15.18
N TRP A 44 -5.31 4.64 14.47
CA TRP A 44 -3.89 4.88 14.73
C TRP A 44 -3.31 5.80 13.67
N ILE A 45 -2.46 6.73 14.10
CA ILE A 45 -1.68 7.61 13.24
C ILE A 45 -0.21 7.44 13.62
N VAL A 46 0.65 7.29 12.62
CA VAL A 46 2.09 7.18 12.79
C VAL A 46 2.74 8.44 12.26
N VAL A 47 3.61 9.02 13.07
CA VAL A 47 4.48 10.13 12.69
C VAL A 47 5.91 9.62 12.77
N ALA A 48 6.61 9.56 11.64
CA ALA A 48 8.02 9.22 11.57
C ALA A 48 8.81 10.46 11.17
N ILE A 49 9.81 10.83 11.97
CA ILE A 49 10.68 11.99 11.75
C ILE A 49 12.10 11.47 11.58
N PRO A 50 12.61 11.38 10.34
CA PRO A 50 13.97 10.93 10.09
C PRO A 50 14.97 12.00 10.56
N TYR A 51 15.98 11.57 11.31
CA TYR A 51 17.12 12.40 11.71
C TYR A 51 18.42 11.62 11.52
N PRO A 52 18.87 11.44 10.25
CA PRO A 52 19.99 10.58 9.92
C PRO A 52 21.29 11.01 10.62
N GLY A 53 22.02 10.05 11.20
CA GLY A 53 23.31 10.30 11.84
C GLY A 53 23.25 10.75 13.30
N ALA A 54 22.06 10.96 13.87
CA ALA A 54 21.89 11.25 15.29
C ALA A 54 21.76 9.97 16.14
N ALA A 55 22.33 10.00 17.35
CA ALA A 55 22.19 8.93 18.33
C ALA A 55 20.77 8.90 18.92
N ALA A 56 20.34 7.75 19.45
CA ALA A 56 18.99 7.60 19.99
C ALA A 56 18.72 8.58 21.15
N GLU A 57 19.71 8.82 22.01
CA GLU A 57 19.61 9.77 23.13
C GLU A 57 19.43 11.22 22.66
N ASP A 58 20.14 11.63 21.61
CA ASP A 58 20.01 12.96 21.02
C ASP A 58 18.64 13.13 20.34
N ILE A 59 18.19 12.10 19.63
CA ILE A 59 16.86 12.07 19.00
C ILE A 59 15.77 12.20 20.06
N GLU A 60 15.89 11.46 21.17
CA GLU A 60 14.95 11.52 22.27
C GLU A 60 14.81 12.95 22.81
N GLN A 61 15.92 13.59 23.14
CA GLN A 61 15.93 14.91 23.76
C GLN A 61 15.57 16.05 22.80
N GLN A 62 16.09 16.00 21.57
CA GLN A 62 15.98 17.12 20.63
C GLN A 62 14.74 17.05 19.75
N VAL A 63 14.19 15.85 19.52
CA VAL A 63 13.06 15.61 18.63
C VAL A 63 11.90 14.96 19.39
N THR A 64 12.08 13.75 19.92
CA THR A 64 10.96 12.92 20.42
C THR A 64 10.18 13.62 21.53
N VAL A 65 10.86 14.12 22.58
CA VAL A 65 10.19 14.78 23.72
C VAL A 65 9.45 16.04 23.28
N LYS A 66 10.06 16.88 22.44
CA LYS A 66 9.42 18.12 21.95
C LYS A 66 8.18 17.84 21.11
N VAL A 67 8.24 16.82 20.26
CA VAL A 67 7.12 16.40 19.43
C VAL A 67 6.00 15.81 20.30
N ASP A 68 6.35 14.98 21.28
CA ASP A 68 5.39 14.40 22.23
C ASP A 68 4.62 15.46 23.02
N GLU A 69 5.30 16.52 23.47
CA GLU A 69 4.65 17.63 24.18
C GLU A 69 3.56 18.31 23.33
N LYS A 70 3.77 18.43 22.01
CA LYS A 70 2.78 19.01 21.10
C LYS A 70 1.67 18.01 20.74
N LEU A 71 2.02 16.74 20.53
CA LEU A 71 1.08 15.68 20.18
C LEU A 71 0.16 15.28 21.35
N ASN A 72 0.62 15.43 22.60
CA ASN A 72 -0.21 15.19 23.78
C ASN A 72 -1.45 16.11 23.86
N GLY A 73 -1.47 17.21 23.11
CA GLY A 73 -2.60 18.14 23.05
C GLY A 73 -3.67 17.80 22.00
N ILE A 74 -3.55 16.70 21.26
CA ILE A 74 -4.49 16.32 20.20
C ILE A 74 -5.83 15.87 20.78
N LYS A 75 -6.92 16.25 20.12
CA LYS A 75 -8.27 15.83 20.54
C LYS A 75 -8.45 14.32 20.40
N HIS A 76 -9.16 13.73 21.35
CA HIS A 76 -9.48 12.29 21.37
C HIS A 76 -8.25 11.37 21.37
N LEU A 77 -7.09 11.86 21.82
CA LEU A 77 -5.93 11.04 22.11
C LEU A 77 -6.26 10.04 23.23
N LYS A 78 -6.13 8.75 22.94
CA LYS A 78 -6.25 7.67 23.92
C LYS A 78 -4.87 7.29 24.47
N ARG A 79 -3.87 7.15 23.59
CA ARG A 79 -2.51 6.82 23.97
C ARG A 79 -1.51 7.32 22.93
N LEU A 80 -0.39 7.85 23.41
CA LEU A 80 0.77 8.21 22.61
C LEU A 80 1.92 7.28 23.01
N LEU A 81 2.53 6.59 22.04
CA LEU A 81 3.72 5.77 22.22
C LEU A 81 4.82 6.31 21.32
N SER A 82 6.00 6.54 21.88
CA SER A 82 7.09 7.18 21.15
C SER A 82 8.36 6.35 21.29
N TYR A 83 9.10 6.26 20.19
CA TYR A 83 10.30 5.45 20.07
C TYR A 83 11.40 6.28 19.42
N ALA A 84 12.46 6.55 20.17
CA ALA A 84 13.70 7.08 19.62
C ALA A 84 14.60 5.90 19.20
N ARG A 85 15.08 5.93 17.97
CA ARG A 85 16.04 4.96 17.42
C ARG A 85 17.11 5.72 16.66
N GLU A 86 18.28 5.13 16.50
CA GLU A 86 19.32 5.70 15.64
C GLU A 86 18.73 6.07 14.26
N GLY A 87 18.86 7.34 13.89
CA GLY A 87 18.40 7.85 12.61
C GLY A 87 16.92 8.25 12.50
N ALA A 88 16.04 7.98 13.49
CA ALA A 88 14.64 8.39 13.42
C ALA A 88 13.89 8.40 14.77
N SER A 89 12.93 9.33 14.89
CA SER A 89 11.89 9.31 15.94
C SER A 89 10.56 8.81 15.36
N VAL A 90 9.91 7.86 16.04
CA VAL A 90 8.61 7.30 15.61
C VAL A 90 7.59 7.47 16.72
N HIS A 91 6.47 8.11 16.40
CA HIS A 91 5.34 8.35 17.30
C HIS A 91 4.12 7.61 16.79
N VAL A 92 3.49 6.81 17.65
CA VAL A 92 2.27 6.05 17.39
C VAL A 92 1.16 6.61 18.25
N ILE A 93 0.21 7.24 17.58
CA ILE A 93 -0.93 7.95 18.17
C ILE A 93 -2.15 7.05 18.07
N GLU A 94 -2.64 6.56 19.19
CA GLU A 94 -3.90 5.82 19.28
C GLU A 94 -5.01 6.77 19.73
N LEU A 95 -6.08 6.86 18.94
CA LEU A 95 -7.26 7.68 19.23
C LEU A 95 -8.39 6.83 19.84
N TYR A 96 -9.40 7.48 20.41
CA TYR A 96 -10.64 6.80 20.81
C TYR A 96 -11.48 6.36 19.59
N GLU A 97 -12.22 5.26 19.72
CA GLU A 97 -12.98 4.61 18.63
C GLU A 97 -14.00 5.50 17.89
N LYS A 98 -14.43 6.61 18.51
CA LYS A 98 -15.39 7.56 17.92
C LYS A 98 -14.74 8.81 17.32
N ALA A 99 -13.41 8.90 17.35
CA ALA A 99 -12.70 10.03 16.77
C ALA A 99 -12.77 9.98 15.25
N ASP A 100 -12.93 11.14 14.61
CA ASP A 100 -12.74 11.25 13.17
C ASP A 100 -11.23 11.20 12.87
N LYS A 101 -10.83 10.19 12.09
CA LYS A 101 -9.43 9.95 11.76
C LYS A 101 -8.85 11.04 10.86
N GLN A 102 -9.67 11.61 9.96
CA GLN A 102 -9.24 12.63 9.03
C GLN A 102 -9.03 13.98 9.73
N ASP A 103 -9.92 14.31 10.67
CA ASP A 103 -9.77 15.49 11.52
C ASP A 103 -8.52 15.36 12.39
N ALA A 104 -8.31 14.19 13.01
CA ALA A 104 -7.13 13.93 13.82
C ALA A 104 -5.83 13.95 13.00
N LEU A 105 -5.85 13.41 11.77
CA LEU A 105 -4.70 13.46 10.86
C LEU A 105 -4.34 14.90 10.49
N THR A 106 -5.35 15.74 10.25
CA THR A 106 -5.16 17.16 9.96
C THR A 106 -4.58 17.89 11.18
N GLU A 107 -5.14 17.63 12.37
CA GLU A 107 -4.63 18.20 13.62
C GLU A 107 -3.17 17.77 13.90
N VAL A 108 -2.83 16.50 13.69
CA VAL A 108 -1.45 15.99 13.83
C VAL A 108 -0.50 16.74 12.89
N LYS A 109 -0.86 16.88 11.61
CA LYS A 109 -0.05 17.61 10.62
C LYS A 109 0.19 19.05 11.05
N GLU A 110 -0.86 19.76 11.46
CA GLU A 110 -0.74 21.14 11.95
C GLU A 110 0.17 21.25 13.18
N LYS A 111 0.11 20.30 14.12
CA LYS A 111 0.97 20.29 15.32
C LYS A 111 2.43 20.01 14.97
N VAL A 112 2.69 19.08 14.07
CA VAL A 112 4.04 18.76 13.60
C VAL A 112 4.63 19.94 12.82
N ASP A 113 3.84 20.58 11.96
CA ASP A 113 4.28 21.76 11.19
C ASP A 113 4.62 22.95 12.11
N GLN A 114 3.90 23.11 13.23
CA GLN A 114 4.20 24.15 14.22
C GLN A 114 5.54 23.94 14.93
N ILE A 115 5.88 22.71 15.30
CA ILE A 115 7.14 22.39 16.00
C ILE A 115 8.32 22.27 15.05
N LYS A 116 8.09 22.13 13.73
CA LYS A 116 9.16 21.95 12.74
C LYS A 116 10.28 23.00 12.83
N ARG A 117 9.95 24.24 13.22
CA ARG A 117 10.94 25.34 13.41
C ARG A 117 11.75 25.23 14.70
N GLU A 118 11.31 24.42 15.65
CA GLU A 118 11.97 24.17 16.94
C GLU A 118 12.82 22.88 16.92
N LEU A 119 12.71 22.10 15.83
CA LEU A 119 13.53 20.94 15.54
C LEU A 119 14.88 21.37 14.92
N PRO A 120 15.95 20.56 15.04
CA PRO A 120 17.21 20.82 14.34
C PRO A 120 17.02 20.91 12.82
N ASP A 121 17.81 21.76 12.16
CA ASP A 121 17.76 21.98 10.70
C ASP A 121 18.11 20.72 9.89
N ASP A 122 18.83 19.78 10.51
CA ASP A 122 19.28 18.52 9.91
C ASP A 122 18.19 17.43 9.86
N VAL A 123 17.02 17.70 10.43
CA VAL A 123 15.87 16.77 10.42
C VAL A 123 15.21 16.77 9.04
N GLU A 124 14.91 15.58 8.52
CA GLU A 124 14.20 15.45 7.24
C GLU A 124 12.68 15.70 7.39
N GLU A 125 11.97 15.75 6.27
CA GLU A 125 10.53 15.96 6.27
C GLU A 125 9.78 14.86 7.06
N PRO A 126 8.93 15.23 8.03
CA PRO A 126 8.10 14.27 8.76
C PRO A 126 7.15 13.49 7.84
N LEU A 127 7.13 12.17 8.00
CA LEU A 127 6.19 11.27 7.35
C LEU A 127 5.02 11.02 8.31
N ILE A 128 3.83 11.47 7.93
CA ILE A 128 2.61 11.36 8.74
C ILE A 128 1.59 10.52 7.98
N GLU A 129 1.36 9.32 8.47
CA GLU A 129 0.48 8.34 7.84
C GLU A 129 -0.53 7.77 8.83
N ASP A 130 -1.73 7.52 8.36
CA ASP A 130 -2.78 6.90 9.15
C ASP A 130 -2.76 5.38 8.91
N ILE A 131 -2.74 4.56 9.97
CA ILE A 131 -2.75 3.10 9.79
C ILE A 131 -4.19 2.69 9.49
N ALA A 132 -4.45 2.29 8.25
CA ALA A 132 -5.73 1.74 7.86
C ALA A 132 -5.62 0.21 7.72
N PHE A 133 -6.70 -0.50 8.01
CA PHE A 133 -6.76 -1.96 7.81
C PHE A 133 -6.67 -2.34 6.31
N ASP A 134 -6.93 -1.41 5.40
CA ASP A 134 -6.68 -1.58 3.97
C ASP A 134 -5.19 -1.49 3.59
N SER A 135 -4.33 -1.08 4.51
CA SER A 135 -2.86 -1.21 4.43
C SER A 135 -2.36 -2.61 4.78
N VAL A 136 -3.25 -3.59 4.98
CA VAL A 136 -2.84 -5.00 5.03
C VAL A 136 -2.63 -5.50 3.60
N PRO A 137 -1.45 -6.06 3.28
CA PRO A 137 -1.18 -6.54 1.94
C PRO A 137 -2.09 -7.73 1.59
N ILE A 138 -2.55 -7.77 0.33
CA ILE A 138 -3.46 -8.83 -0.15
C ILE A 138 -2.73 -9.98 -0.83
N ILE A 139 -1.54 -9.73 -1.36
CA ILE A 139 -0.67 -10.73 -1.98
C ILE A 139 0.77 -10.20 -2.02
N LEU A 140 1.72 -11.09 -1.81
CA LEU A 140 3.14 -10.84 -2.05
C LEU A 140 3.54 -11.56 -3.34
N VAL A 141 4.26 -10.88 -4.23
CA VAL A 141 4.83 -11.46 -5.44
C VAL A 141 6.35 -11.43 -5.31
N ASN A 142 6.97 -12.59 -5.23
CA ASN A 142 8.40 -12.74 -4.99
C ASN A 142 9.09 -13.11 -6.30
N VAL A 143 9.98 -12.24 -6.76
CA VAL A 143 10.83 -12.49 -7.92
C VAL A 143 12.17 -13.02 -7.39
N THR A 144 12.39 -14.31 -7.58
CA THR A 144 13.58 -15.05 -7.15
C THR A 144 14.41 -15.47 -8.35
N GLY A 145 15.72 -15.57 -8.19
CA GLY A 145 16.58 -16.17 -9.20
C GLY A 145 18.06 -16.10 -8.86
N GLU A 146 18.84 -17.01 -9.42
CA GLU A 146 20.31 -17.00 -9.33
C GLU A 146 20.92 -16.05 -10.37
N VAL A 147 20.43 -14.81 -10.39
CA VAL A 147 20.89 -13.75 -11.30
C VAL A 147 21.29 -12.53 -10.50
N ASP A 148 21.90 -11.56 -11.19
CA ASP A 148 22.30 -10.32 -10.55
C ASP A 148 21.09 -9.62 -9.87
N PRO A 149 21.21 -9.17 -8.60
CA PRO A 149 20.12 -8.52 -7.89
C PRO A 149 19.55 -7.28 -8.60
N GLN A 150 20.33 -6.62 -9.45
CA GLN A 150 19.85 -5.52 -10.28
C GLN A 150 18.89 -6.03 -11.36
N THR A 151 19.21 -7.14 -12.04
CA THR A 151 18.33 -7.77 -13.03
C THR A 151 16.99 -8.17 -12.40
N LEU A 152 17.03 -8.78 -11.20
CA LEU A 152 15.80 -9.12 -10.47
C LEU A 152 14.94 -7.88 -10.19
N LYS A 153 15.57 -6.76 -9.85
CA LYS A 153 14.88 -5.51 -9.56
C LYS A 153 14.28 -4.86 -10.81
N GLU A 154 14.96 -4.92 -11.94
CA GLU A 154 14.43 -4.44 -13.22
C GLU A 154 13.18 -5.23 -13.63
N ILE A 155 13.24 -6.56 -13.54
CA ILE A 155 12.07 -7.42 -13.79
C ILE A 155 10.91 -7.10 -12.83
N ALA A 156 11.21 -6.94 -11.54
CA ALA A 156 10.20 -6.60 -10.55
C ALA A 156 9.60 -5.20 -10.79
N LYS A 157 10.37 -4.25 -11.34
CA LYS A 157 9.91 -2.91 -11.68
C LYS A 157 8.93 -2.92 -12.86
N ASP A 158 9.21 -3.70 -13.89
CA ASP A 158 8.29 -3.85 -15.02
C ASP A 158 6.99 -4.53 -14.57
N MET A 159 7.10 -5.60 -13.79
CA MET A 159 5.96 -6.30 -13.21
C MET A 159 5.14 -5.40 -12.27
N LYS A 160 5.81 -4.54 -11.50
CA LYS A 160 5.15 -3.55 -10.63
C LYS A 160 4.19 -2.66 -11.44
N ILE A 161 4.62 -2.16 -12.59
CA ILE A 161 3.78 -1.28 -13.45
C ILE A 161 2.53 -2.03 -13.92
N GLU A 162 2.67 -3.29 -14.34
CA GLU A 162 1.54 -4.11 -14.76
C GLU A 162 0.59 -4.44 -13.60
N ILE A 163 1.12 -4.72 -12.41
CA ILE A 163 0.31 -4.98 -11.21
C ILE A 163 -0.44 -3.72 -10.75
N GLU A 164 0.20 -2.55 -10.77
CA GLU A 164 -0.44 -1.28 -10.42
C GLU A 164 -1.60 -0.92 -11.37
N ALA A 165 -1.56 -1.40 -12.61
CA ALA A 165 -2.65 -1.24 -13.56
C ALA A 165 -3.87 -2.14 -13.29
N VAL A 166 -3.76 -3.15 -12.40
CA VAL A 166 -4.86 -4.06 -12.08
C VAL A 166 -5.95 -3.31 -11.30
N PRO A 167 -7.23 -3.38 -11.72
CA PRO A 167 -8.32 -2.76 -10.98
C PRO A 167 -8.40 -3.25 -9.53
N GLY A 168 -8.41 -2.28 -8.61
CA GLY A 168 -8.48 -2.52 -7.17
C GLY A 168 -7.13 -2.59 -6.46
N VAL A 169 -6.02 -2.43 -7.17
CA VAL A 169 -4.70 -2.18 -6.56
C VAL A 169 -4.57 -0.69 -6.23
N ARG A 170 -4.14 -0.39 -5.00
CA ARG A 170 -3.85 0.98 -4.55
C ARG A 170 -2.38 1.31 -4.76
N GLU A 171 -1.51 0.39 -4.35
CA GLU A 171 -0.07 0.58 -4.30
C GLU A 171 0.64 -0.76 -4.38
N VAL A 172 1.82 -0.75 -5.00
CA VAL A 172 2.76 -1.87 -4.95
C VAL A 172 4.09 -1.37 -4.39
N ALA A 173 4.41 -1.78 -3.17
CA ALA A 173 5.70 -1.51 -2.56
C ALA A 173 6.72 -2.59 -2.97
N PHE A 174 7.98 -2.21 -3.15
CA PHE A 174 9.06 -3.14 -3.47
C PHE A 174 10.02 -3.25 -2.28
N TYR A 175 10.48 -4.46 -1.98
CA TYR A 175 11.46 -4.72 -0.93
C TYR A 175 12.58 -5.62 -1.47
N GLY A 176 13.83 -5.25 -1.14
CA GLY A 176 15.02 -5.93 -1.63
C GLY A 176 15.54 -5.40 -2.98
N GLY A 177 16.54 -6.09 -3.51
CA GLY A 177 17.30 -5.65 -4.68
C GLY A 177 18.27 -4.51 -4.38
N LEU A 178 19.09 -4.16 -5.37
CA LEU A 178 20.06 -3.07 -5.24
C LEU A 178 19.51 -1.78 -5.86
N GLU A 179 19.65 -0.65 -5.18
CA GLU A 179 19.32 0.66 -5.74
C GLU A 179 20.58 1.31 -6.27
N LYS A 180 20.57 1.73 -7.54
CA LYS A 180 21.73 2.43 -8.13
C LYS A 180 21.89 3.79 -7.48
N GLU A 181 23.11 4.12 -7.11
CA GLU A 181 23.52 5.40 -6.58
C GLU A 181 24.79 5.83 -7.28
N VAL A 182 24.87 7.10 -7.68
CA VAL A 182 26.13 7.68 -8.14
C VAL A 182 26.82 8.30 -6.93
N GLN A 183 27.98 7.75 -6.57
CA GLN A 183 28.79 8.27 -5.48
C GLN A 183 29.88 9.18 -6.02
N VAL A 184 29.91 10.41 -5.50
CA VAL A 184 30.97 11.39 -5.76
C VAL A 184 31.97 11.31 -4.60
N GLN A 185 33.05 10.55 -4.79
CA GLN A 185 34.09 10.32 -3.79
C GLN A 185 35.14 11.42 -3.88
N VAL A 186 34.97 12.48 -3.09
CA VAL A 186 35.85 13.66 -3.10
C VAL A 186 37.22 13.34 -2.48
N ASP A 187 38.31 13.77 -3.13
CA ASP A 187 39.68 13.67 -2.61
C ASP A 187 40.03 14.94 -1.80
N PRO A 188 40.15 14.85 -0.46
CA PRO A 188 40.41 16.02 0.38
C PRO A 188 41.72 16.74 0.04
N ARG A 189 42.75 16.01 -0.44
CA ARG A 189 44.06 16.61 -0.75
C ARG A 189 43.98 17.49 -1.99
N LYS A 190 43.25 17.05 -3.01
CA LYS A 190 43.02 17.83 -4.22
C LYS A 190 42.13 19.03 -3.96
N MET A 191 41.08 18.84 -3.14
CA MET A 191 40.24 19.95 -2.68
C MET A 191 41.05 21.04 -1.99
N GLU A 192 42.00 20.66 -1.11
CA GLU A 192 42.90 21.59 -0.44
C GLU A 192 43.83 22.32 -1.43
N GLN A 193 44.43 21.57 -2.37
CA GLN A 193 45.29 22.13 -3.42
C GLN A 193 44.58 23.18 -4.28
N TYR A 194 43.31 22.96 -4.61
CA TYR A 194 42.48 23.90 -5.36
C TYR A 194 41.72 24.89 -4.47
N HIS A 195 41.93 24.89 -3.15
CA HIS A 195 41.21 25.75 -2.20
C HIS A 195 39.67 25.69 -2.34
N LEU A 196 39.14 24.50 -2.61
CA LEU A 196 37.71 24.26 -2.75
C LEU A 196 37.12 23.71 -1.44
N SER A 197 35.87 24.10 -1.16
CA SER A 197 35.08 23.57 -0.04
C SER A 197 33.99 22.63 -0.55
N TYR A 198 33.53 21.71 0.30
CA TYR A 198 32.43 20.79 -0.03
C TYR A 198 31.15 21.53 -0.46
N SER A 199 30.85 22.68 0.15
CA SER A 199 29.72 23.52 -0.21
C SER A 199 29.76 24.01 -1.65
N ILE A 200 30.95 24.29 -2.20
CA ILE A 200 31.10 24.72 -3.60
C ILE A 200 30.75 23.57 -4.54
N LEU A 201 31.19 22.35 -4.24
CA LEU A 201 30.89 21.16 -5.05
C LEU A 201 29.39 20.84 -5.03
N ILE A 202 28.77 20.88 -3.84
CA ILE A 202 27.33 20.65 -3.68
C ILE A 202 26.53 21.68 -4.48
N ALA A 203 26.89 22.97 -4.38
CA ALA A 203 26.22 24.03 -5.11
C ALA A 203 26.38 23.89 -6.63
N ALA A 204 27.58 23.54 -7.11
CA ALA A 204 27.85 23.33 -8.54
C ALA A 204 27.00 22.16 -9.10
N LEU A 205 26.94 21.04 -8.39
CA LEU A 205 26.11 19.89 -8.76
C LEU A 205 24.62 20.23 -8.78
N GLN A 206 24.12 20.94 -7.77
CA GLN A 206 22.72 21.36 -7.70
C GLN A 206 22.36 22.34 -8.82
N GLN A 207 23.24 23.30 -9.13
CA GLN A 207 23.03 24.28 -10.19
C GLN A 207 23.02 23.64 -11.57
N GLN A 208 23.92 22.68 -11.81
CA GLN A 208 24.01 22.00 -13.10
C GLN A 208 22.80 21.09 -13.32
N ASN A 209 22.28 20.43 -12.28
CA ASN A 209 21.12 19.52 -12.36
C ASN A 209 19.74 20.23 -12.45
N ALA A 210 19.71 21.53 -12.79
CA ALA A 210 18.48 22.32 -12.82
C ALA A 210 17.99 22.59 -14.26
N ASN A 211 16.73 22.24 -14.54
CA ASN A 211 16.04 22.65 -15.75
C ASN A 211 15.39 24.02 -15.53
N LEU A 212 16.06 25.09 -15.98
CA LEU A 212 15.57 26.45 -15.82
C LEU A 212 14.83 26.90 -17.10
N PRO A 213 13.63 27.51 -16.98
CA PRO A 213 12.95 28.08 -18.12
C PRO A 213 13.71 29.32 -18.62
N GLY A 214 14.06 29.32 -19.91
CA GLY A 214 14.70 30.45 -20.60
C GLY A 214 13.70 31.50 -21.10
N GLY A 215 12.39 31.27 -20.89
CA GLY A 215 11.32 32.14 -21.32
C GLY A 215 10.81 31.81 -22.73
N TYR A 216 10.08 32.75 -23.34
CA TYR A 216 9.51 32.59 -24.68
C TYR A 216 10.26 33.45 -25.68
N LEU A 217 10.70 32.83 -26.77
CA LEU A 217 11.23 33.53 -27.93
C LEU A 217 10.13 33.69 -28.97
N LYS A 218 9.69 34.92 -29.21
CA LYS A 218 8.69 35.22 -30.24
C LYS A 218 9.37 35.46 -31.58
N LEU A 219 9.09 34.60 -32.55
CA LEU A 219 9.57 34.68 -33.92
C LEU A 219 8.37 34.71 -34.86
N ASN A 220 8.13 35.87 -35.49
CA ASN A 220 6.95 36.14 -36.31
C ASN A 220 5.65 35.87 -35.55
N SER A 221 4.83 34.94 -36.04
CA SER A 221 3.55 34.52 -35.44
C SER A 221 3.69 33.33 -34.48
N TYR A 222 4.91 32.84 -34.22
CA TYR A 222 5.16 31.68 -33.37
C TYR A 222 5.90 32.09 -32.09
N GLU A 223 5.51 31.48 -30.97
CA GLU A 223 6.22 31.59 -29.69
C GLU A 223 6.87 30.25 -29.38
N TYR A 224 8.19 30.26 -29.21
CA TYR A 224 8.98 29.10 -28.87
C TYR A 224 9.35 29.16 -27.39
N LEU A 225 9.00 28.12 -26.62
CA LEU A 225 9.50 27.97 -25.26
C LEU A 225 10.98 27.58 -25.31
N VAL A 226 11.84 28.43 -24.74
CA VAL A 226 13.26 28.13 -24.55
C VAL A 226 13.44 27.62 -23.13
N ARG A 227 14.15 26.51 -22.97
CA ARG A 227 14.51 25.94 -21.66
C ARG A 227 15.91 25.36 -21.70
N THR A 228 16.60 25.38 -20.57
CA THR A 228 17.86 24.65 -20.42
C THR A 228 17.58 23.18 -20.11
N GLU A 229 18.42 22.30 -20.64
CA GLU A 229 18.45 20.88 -20.29
C GLU A 229 19.64 20.66 -19.37
N GLY A 230 19.39 20.65 -18.05
CA GLY A 230 20.40 20.49 -17.01
C GLY A 230 20.50 19.06 -16.48
N LYS A 231 19.71 18.11 -16.99
CA LYS A 231 19.70 16.75 -16.43
C LYS A 231 20.98 15.99 -16.80
N PHE A 232 21.66 15.43 -15.81
CA PHE A 232 22.74 14.47 -16.03
C PHE A 232 22.19 13.17 -16.63
N ASN A 233 22.77 12.72 -17.74
CA ASN A 233 22.36 11.48 -18.40
C ASN A 233 23.27 10.31 -18.04
N ASP A 234 24.56 10.60 -17.84
CA ASP A 234 25.55 9.60 -17.46
C ASP A 234 26.51 10.10 -16.35
N VAL A 235 27.43 9.21 -15.96
CA VAL A 235 28.42 9.49 -14.91
C VAL A 235 29.47 10.48 -15.40
N GLN A 236 29.72 10.50 -16.71
CA GLN A 236 30.70 11.35 -17.37
C GLN A 236 30.24 12.81 -17.38
N ASP A 237 28.94 13.06 -17.57
CA ASP A 237 28.31 14.37 -17.47
C ASP A 237 28.52 14.95 -16.06
N ILE A 238 28.33 14.13 -15.03
CA ILE A 238 28.57 14.52 -13.63
C ILE A 238 30.04 14.90 -13.43
N GLY A 239 30.97 14.06 -13.92
CA GLY A 239 32.41 14.33 -13.84
C GLY A 239 32.87 15.56 -14.62
N SER A 240 32.11 15.98 -15.63
CA SER A 240 32.37 17.16 -16.46
C SER A 240 31.74 18.45 -15.89
N THR A 241 31.15 18.38 -14.70
CA THR A 241 30.62 19.56 -14.00
C THR A 241 31.77 20.49 -13.63
N VAL A 242 31.67 21.76 -14.02
CA VAL A 242 32.65 22.78 -13.63
C VAL A 242 32.38 23.20 -12.20
N VAL A 243 33.33 22.96 -11.30
CA VAL A 243 33.20 23.29 -9.87
C VAL A 243 33.79 24.64 -9.51
N ALA A 244 34.79 25.10 -10.26
CA ALA A 244 35.41 26.41 -10.08
C ALA A 244 36.14 26.84 -11.36
N VAL A 245 36.51 28.12 -11.43
CA VAL A 245 37.38 28.66 -12.48
C VAL A 245 38.53 29.39 -11.81
N GLN A 246 39.76 28.97 -12.08
CA GLN A 246 40.98 29.58 -11.53
C GLN A 246 41.90 30.02 -12.66
N ALA A 247 42.31 31.29 -12.65
CA ALA A 247 43.17 31.88 -13.69
C ALA A 247 42.66 31.65 -15.13
N GLY A 248 41.34 31.56 -15.32
CA GLY A 248 40.71 31.29 -16.63
C GLY A 248 40.61 29.81 -17.01
N HIS A 249 41.10 28.89 -16.17
CA HIS A 249 40.98 27.45 -16.37
C HIS A 249 39.80 26.88 -15.57
N PRO A 250 38.84 26.19 -16.22
CA PRO A 250 37.78 25.49 -15.51
C PRO A 250 38.35 24.26 -14.80
N ILE A 251 37.98 24.10 -13.54
CA ILE A 251 38.28 22.91 -12.74
C ILE A 251 37.04 22.03 -12.78
N PHE A 252 37.22 20.79 -13.23
CA PHE A 252 36.12 19.83 -13.34
C PHE A 252 35.98 18.99 -12.07
N LEU A 253 34.76 18.50 -11.80
CA LEU A 253 34.51 17.63 -10.66
C LEU A 253 35.38 16.37 -10.69
N SER A 254 35.61 15.80 -11.87
CA SER A 254 36.51 14.66 -12.08
C SER A 254 37.97 14.90 -11.69
N GLU A 255 38.40 16.16 -11.61
CA GLU A 255 39.75 16.50 -11.17
C GLU A 255 39.89 16.37 -9.65
N VAL A 256 38.81 16.63 -8.90
CA VAL A 256 38.79 16.68 -7.43
C VAL A 256 38.00 15.55 -6.75
N ALA A 257 37.26 14.76 -7.52
CA ALA A 257 36.48 13.64 -7.03
C ALA A 257 36.47 12.46 -8.02
N GLU A 258 36.37 11.25 -7.51
CA GLU A 258 36.11 10.06 -8.29
C GLU A 258 34.61 9.78 -8.33
N ILE A 259 34.02 9.72 -9.52
CA ILE A 259 32.58 9.48 -9.69
C ILE A 259 32.37 8.02 -10.07
N LYS A 260 31.67 7.28 -9.21
CA LYS A 260 31.38 5.85 -9.41
C LYS A 260 29.88 5.61 -9.44
N LEU A 261 29.42 4.86 -10.43
CA LEU A 261 28.12 4.23 -10.37
C LEU A 261 28.21 2.98 -9.49
N THR A 262 27.49 3.00 -8.39
CA THR A 262 27.47 1.92 -7.39
C THR A 262 26.04 1.71 -6.90
N HIS A 263 25.89 1.12 -5.72
CA HIS A 263 24.61 0.86 -5.10
C HIS A 263 24.51 1.55 -3.75
N LYS A 264 23.31 2.02 -3.43
CA LYS A 264 22.98 2.52 -2.11
C LYS A 264 23.23 1.43 -1.06
N LYS A 265 23.63 1.83 0.15
CA LYS A 265 23.80 0.93 1.28
C LYS A 265 22.53 0.10 1.49
N ILE A 266 22.69 -1.21 1.59
CA ILE A 266 21.57 -2.14 1.78
C ILE A 266 21.07 -2.01 3.22
N ASN A 267 19.89 -1.42 3.40
CA ASN A 267 19.25 -1.29 4.72
C ASN A 267 18.14 -2.34 4.93
N THR A 268 17.74 -3.06 3.87
CA THR A 268 16.68 -4.07 3.90
C THR A 268 17.05 -5.27 3.05
N TYR A 269 16.83 -6.47 3.56
CA TYR A 269 16.99 -7.73 2.83
C TYR A 269 15.62 -8.38 2.62
N SER A 270 15.37 -8.89 1.42
CA SER A 270 14.24 -9.80 1.18
C SER A 270 14.77 -11.17 0.76
N ARG A 271 14.20 -12.22 1.34
CA ARG A 271 14.52 -13.62 1.02
C ARG A 271 13.26 -14.45 0.98
N TYR A 272 13.16 -15.32 -0.02
CA TYR A 272 12.14 -16.35 -0.10
C TYR A 272 12.82 -17.72 -0.04
N ASN A 273 12.44 -18.54 0.96
CA ASN A 273 13.08 -19.83 1.25
C ASN A 273 14.62 -19.76 1.36
N GLY A 274 15.15 -18.65 1.89
CA GLY A 274 16.59 -18.42 2.05
C GLY A 274 17.29 -17.86 0.80
N ILE A 275 16.62 -17.80 -0.35
CA ILE A 275 17.17 -17.27 -1.61
C ILE A 275 16.91 -15.76 -1.67
N PRO A 276 17.89 -14.91 -2.06
CA PRO A 276 17.67 -13.49 -2.31
C PRO A 276 16.50 -13.27 -3.29
N THR A 277 15.60 -12.38 -2.94
CA THR A 277 14.41 -12.07 -3.76
C THR A 277 14.15 -10.57 -3.78
N VAL A 278 13.43 -10.13 -4.80
CA VAL A 278 12.73 -8.85 -4.78
C VAL A 278 11.25 -9.15 -4.56
N SER A 279 10.72 -8.68 -3.43
CA SER A 279 9.31 -8.89 -3.06
C SER A 279 8.50 -7.65 -3.40
N LEU A 280 7.44 -7.84 -4.19
CA LEU A 280 6.41 -6.86 -4.45
C LEU A 280 5.26 -7.10 -3.47
N VAL A 281 4.97 -6.12 -2.63
CA VAL A 281 3.90 -6.16 -1.63
C VAL A 281 2.74 -5.34 -2.18
N VAL A 282 1.61 -6.00 -2.41
CA VAL A 282 0.45 -5.37 -3.07
C VAL A 282 -0.59 -4.98 -2.03
N TYR A 283 -0.95 -3.70 -2.02
CA TYR A 283 -2.01 -3.13 -1.20
C TYR A 283 -3.27 -2.87 -2.03
N LYS A 284 -4.43 -3.18 -1.46
CA LYS A 284 -5.72 -3.03 -2.15
C LYS A 284 -6.35 -1.66 -1.91
N GLN A 285 -7.24 -1.27 -2.83
CA GLN A 285 -8.22 -0.23 -2.57
C GLN A 285 -9.31 -0.76 -1.62
N THR A 286 -10.03 0.14 -0.96
CA THR A 286 -11.18 -0.22 -0.12
C THR A 286 -12.33 -0.77 -0.99
N ASP A 287 -13.13 -1.71 -0.46
CA ASP A 287 -14.35 -2.23 -1.11
C ASP A 287 -14.18 -3.01 -2.43
N ILE A 288 -12.99 -3.54 -2.69
CA ILE A 288 -12.74 -4.37 -3.88
C ILE A 288 -13.01 -5.86 -3.63
N ASN A 289 -13.19 -6.61 -4.71
CA ASN A 289 -13.20 -8.07 -4.66
C ASN A 289 -11.76 -8.60 -4.63
N THR A 290 -11.26 -8.87 -3.42
CA THR A 290 -9.88 -9.33 -3.18
C THR A 290 -9.54 -10.57 -4.01
N MET A 291 -10.43 -11.58 -4.07
CA MET A 291 -10.21 -12.81 -4.82
C MET A 291 -10.04 -12.57 -6.33
N LYS A 292 -10.81 -11.63 -6.90
CA LYS A 292 -10.69 -11.27 -8.31
C LYS A 292 -9.37 -10.54 -8.60
N THR A 293 -9.00 -9.60 -7.73
CA THR A 293 -7.77 -8.82 -7.88
C THR A 293 -6.53 -9.70 -7.72
N THR A 294 -6.43 -10.54 -6.69
CA THR A 294 -5.28 -11.45 -6.54
C THR A 294 -5.24 -12.51 -7.66
N GLY A 295 -6.40 -12.94 -8.17
CA GLY A 295 -6.47 -13.79 -9.36
C GLY A 295 -5.82 -13.16 -10.60
N ALA A 296 -6.10 -11.88 -10.88
CA ALA A 296 -5.47 -11.15 -11.98
C ALA A 296 -3.95 -10.98 -11.78
N ILE A 297 -3.52 -10.70 -10.54
CA ILE A 297 -2.09 -10.60 -10.21
C ILE A 297 -1.37 -11.93 -10.41
N LYS A 298 -1.99 -13.04 -10.00
CA LYS A 298 -1.47 -14.40 -10.24
C LYS A 298 -1.34 -14.72 -11.72
N GLN A 299 -2.25 -14.22 -12.55
CA GLN A 299 -2.15 -14.36 -14.00
C GLN A 299 -0.92 -13.64 -14.54
N ILE A 300 -0.68 -12.38 -14.13
CA ILE A 300 0.53 -11.63 -14.51
C ILE A 300 1.79 -12.39 -14.06
N ALA A 301 1.83 -12.86 -12.80
CA ALA A 301 2.95 -13.65 -12.30
C ALA A 301 3.20 -14.93 -13.12
N ALA A 302 2.13 -15.62 -13.55
CA ALA A 302 2.23 -16.80 -14.41
C ALA A 302 2.73 -16.46 -15.83
N GLU A 303 2.29 -15.34 -16.41
CA GLU A 303 2.75 -14.85 -17.72
C GLU A 303 4.23 -14.44 -17.70
N TYR A 304 4.72 -13.89 -16.58
CA TYR A 304 6.15 -13.63 -16.39
C TYR A 304 6.93 -14.94 -16.27
N ASN A 305 6.47 -15.88 -15.45
CA ASN A 305 7.10 -17.21 -15.34
C ASN A 305 7.20 -17.94 -16.69
N ALA A 306 6.19 -17.80 -17.57
CA ALA A 306 6.19 -18.45 -18.87
C ALA A 306 7.18 -17.83 -19.88
N ARG A 307 7.57 -16.57 -19.70
CA ARG A 307 8.46 -15.83 -20.61
C ARG A 307 9.90 -15.75 -20.11
N MET A 308 10.12 -15.96 -18.82
CA MET A 308 11.43 -15.83 -18.20
C MET A 308 12.26 -17.11 -18.33
N PRO A 309 13.60 -17.02 -18.34
CA PRO A 309 14.47 -18.19 -18.28
C PRO A 309 14.25 -18.98 -16.97
N GLU A 310 14.52 -20.28 -16.96
CA GLU A 310 14.33 -21.16 -15.78
C GLU A 310 15.07 -20.68 -14.51
N VAL A 311 16.09 -19.84 -14.66
CA VAL A 311 16.86 -19.24 -13.55
C VAL A 311 16.11 -18.14 -12.80
N VAL A 312 15.00 -17.62 -13.33
CA VAL A 312 14.13 -16.64 -12.67
C VAL A 312 12.75 -17.27 -12.43
N GLN A 313 12.31 -17.24 -11.18
CA GLN A 313 11.01 -17.75 -10.75
C GLN A 313 10.23 -16.67 -10.00
N VAL A 314 8.97 -16.51 -10.37
CA VAL A 314 8.00 -15.63 -9.75
C VAL A 314 7.05 -16.49 -8.91
N THR A 315 7.05 -16.28 -7.59
CA THR A 315 6.20 -17.03 -6.67
C THR A 315 5.32 -16.09 -5.87
N THR A 316 4.04 -16.40 -5.76
CA THR A 316 3.10 -15.65 -4.92
C THR A 316 3.00 -16.24 -3.52
N THR A 317 2.98 -15.39 -2.50
CA THR A 317 2.83 -15.78 -1.08
C THR A 317 1.84 -14.85 -0.39
N MET A 318 1.35 -15.26 0.79
CA MET A 318 0.37 -14.50 1.59
C MET A 318 -0.86 -14.05 0.76
N ASP A 319 -1.36 -14.92 -0.12
CA ASP A 319 -2.49 -14.62 -1.00
C ASP A 319 -3.82 -14.70 -0.24
N LYS A 320 -4.39 -13.52 0.06
CA LYS A 320 -5.68 -13.40 0.73
C LYS A 320 -6.86 -13.85 -0.12
N GLY A 321 -6.74 -13.85 -1.44
CA GLY A 321 -7.76 -14.41 -2.31
C GLY A 321 -7.86 -15.92 -2.21
N ASP A 322 -6.75 -16.63 -1.99
CA ASP A 322 -6.77 -18.09 -1.76
C ASP A 322 -7.37 -18.43 -0.39
N ASP A 323 -7.05 -17.65 0.65
CA ASP A 323 -7.68 -17.76 1.98
C ASP A 323 -9.21 -17.59 1.87
N ILE A 324 -9.67 -16.54 1.16
CA ILE A 324 -11.10 -16.27 0.92
C ILE A 324 -11.74 -17.39 0.09
N SER A 325 -11.06 -17.87 -0.97
CA SER A 325 -11.56 -18.95 -1.83
C SER A 325 -11.76 -20.25 -1.05
N LEU A 326 -10.80 -20.59 -0.18
CA LEU A 326 -10.90 -21.75 0.71
C LEU A 326 -12.08 -21.60 1.67
N MET A 327 -12.24 -20.42 2.28
CA MET A 327 -13.34 -20.11 3.19
C MET A 327 -14.71 -20.24 2.50
N VAL A 328 -14.86 -19.68 1.29
CA VAL A 328 -16.10 -19.79 0.50
C VAL A 328 -16.39 -21.24 0.13
N LYS A 329 -15.39 -22.02 -0.26
CA LYS A 329 -15.56 -23.46 -0.57
C LYS A 329 -15.99 -24.24 0.65
N GLN A 330 -15.35 -24.02 1.80
CA GLN A 330 -15.70 -24.68 3.06
C GLN A 330 -17.12 -24.33 3.49
N LEU A 331 -17.50 -23.06 3.43
CA LEU A 331 -18.86 -22.60 3.70
C LEU A 331 -19.88 -23.26 2.77
N SER A 332 -19.65 -23.21 1.46
CA SER A 332 -20.57 -23.77 0.47
C SER A 332 -20.76 -25.27 0.68
N SER A 333 -19.68 -25.98 1.00
CA SER A 333 -19.70 -27.41 1.30
C SER A 333 -20.49 -27.69 2.58
N ASN A 334 -20.20 -26.97 3.66
CA ASN A 334 -20.89 -27.12 4.94
C ASN A 334 -22.38 -26.77 4.84
N ALA A 335 -22.73 -25.70 4.13
CA ALA A 335 -24.12 -25.30 3.88
C ALA A 335 -24.87 -26.36 3.06
N PHE A 336 -24.21 -26.96 2.06
CA PHE A 336 -24.79 -28.05 1.28
C PHE A 336 -25.04 -29.30 2.14
N TYR A 337 -24.07 -29.73 2.93
CA TYR A 337 -24.25 -30.86 3.85
C TYR A 337 -25.32 -30.56 4.90
N GLY A 338 -25.33 -29.36 5.48
CA GLY A 338 -26.37 -28.92 6.42
C GLY A 338 -27.77 -28.99 5.82
N LEU A 339 -27.95 -28.43 4.61
CA LEU A 339 -29.23 -28.50 3.89
C LEU A 339 -29.63 -29.96 3.60
N LEU A 340 -28.68 -30.80 3.18
CA LEU A 340 -28.92 -32.21 2.90
C LEU A 340 -29.36 -32.97 4.16
N PHE A 341 -28.70 -32.75 5.30
CA PHE A 341 -29.07 -33.38 6.58
C PHE A 341 -30.45 -32.91 7.05
N VAL A 342 -30.74 -31.61 6.99
CA VAL A 342 -32.06 -31.06 7.33
C VAL A 342 -33.15 -31.66 6.45
N LEU A 343 -32.92 -31.72 5.13
CA LEU A 343 -33.82 -32.35 4.17
C LEU A 343 -34.07 -33.82 4.49
N PHE A 344 -33.01 -34.57 4.76
CA PHE A 344 -33.09 -35.99 5.07
C PHE A 344 -33.86 -36.25 6.36
N THR A 345 -33.58 -35.50 7.42
CA THR A 345 -34.30 -35.57 8.70
C THR A 345 -35.78 -35.22 8.50
N LEU A 346 -36.10 -34.10 7.84
CA LEU A 346 -37.48 -33.71 7.59
C LEU A 346 -38.23 -34.73 6.72
N MET A 347 -37.55 -35.36 5.76
CA MET A 347 -38.17 -36.34 4.89
C MET A 347 -38.62 -37.57 5.68
N ILE A 348 -37.82 -38.02 6.65
CA ILE A 348 -38.15 -39.14 7.53
C ILE A 348 -39.34 -38.81 8.44
N PHE A 349 -39.37 -37.61 9.05
CA PHE A 349 -40.37 -37.28 10.07
C PHE A 349 -41.65 -36.65 9.52
N MET A 350 -41.57 -35.85 8.45
CA MET A 350 -42.67 -35.02 7.93
C MET A 350 -43.07 -35.32 6.48
N GLY A 351 -42.35 -36.22 5.79
CA GLY A 351 -42.59 -36.58 4.40
C GLY A 351 -42.04 -35.59 3.36
N LEU A 352 -41.99 -36.02 2.11
CA LEU A 352 -41.31 -35.32 1.01
C LEU A 352 -41.85 -33.91 0.75
N ARG A 353 -43.18 -33.73 0.76
CA ARG A 353 -43.84 -32.45 0.44
C ARG A 353 -43.47 -31.34 1.43
N ASN A 354 -43.51 -31.65 2.73
CA ASN A 354 -43.19 -30.68 3.79
C ASN A 354 -41.69 -30.35 3.78
N SER A 355 -40.85 -31.35 3.52
CA SER A 355 -39.39 -31.18 3.45
C SER A 355 -38.98 -30.23 2.34
N ILE A 356 -39.54 -30.37 1.14
CA ILE A 356 -39.24 -29.49 -0.01
C ILE A 356 -39.67 -28.04 0.27
N LEU A 357 -40.84 -27.83 0.89
CA LEU A 357 -41.30 -26.48 1.25
C LEU A 357 -40.33 -25.79 2.21
N ILE A 358 -39.84 -26.51 3.22
CA ILE A 358 -38.85 -25.99 4.17
C ILE A 358 -37.50 -25.78 3.49
N ALA A 359 -37.10 -26.68 2.58
CA ALA A 359 -35.85 -26.56 1.84
C ALA A 359 -35.78 -25.29 0.97
N ILE A 360 -36.91 -24.86 0.39
CA ILE A 360 -37.00 -23.61 -0.37
C ILE A 360 -36.93 -22.38 0.55
N ALA A 361 -37.44 -22.50 1.77
CA ALA A 361 -37.43 -21.40 2.74
C ALA A 361 -36.00 -21.03 3.20
N ILE A 362 -35.07 -21.99 3.25
CA ILE A 362 -33.68 -21.75 3.70
C ILE A 362 -32.89 -20.85 2.72
N PRO A 363 -32.77 -21.14 1.40
CA PRO A 363 -32.14 -20.21 0.46
C PRO A 363 -32.86 -18.87 0.40
N PHE A 364 -34.18 -18.85 0.57
CA PHE A 364 -34.94 -17.61 0.61
C PHE A 364 -34.54 -16.74 1.81
N SER A 365 -34.39 -17.30 3.02
CA SER A 365 -33.94 -16.55 4.19
C SER A 365 -32.51 -16.03 4.03
N LEU A 366 -31.61 -16.81 3.41
CA LEU A 366 -30.25 -16.37 3.10
C LEU A 366 -30.23 -15.19 2.13
N LEU A 367 -31.04 -15.22 1.05
CA LEU A 367 -31.16 -14.10 0.12
C LEU A 367 -31.67 -12.83 0.78
N VAL A 368 -32.65 -12.96 1.69
CA VAL A 368 -33.12 -11.84 2.50
C VAL A 368 -32.00 -11.34 3.43
N GLY A 369 -31.20 -12.23 4.01
CA GLY A 369 -30.01 -11.88 4.78
C GLY A 369 -29.00 -11.05 3.98
N PHE A 370 -28.66 -11.49 2.76
CA PHE A 370 -27.76 -10.74 1.87
C PHE A 370 -28.31 -9.36 1.49
N LEU A 371 -29.62 -9.22 1.32
CA LEU A 371 -30.26 -7.92 1.10
C LEU A 371 -30.01 -6.98 2.29
N PHE A 372 -30.25 -7.42 3.53
CA PHE A 372 -30.04 -6.57 4.70
C PHE A 372 -28.56 -6.27 4.95
N MET A 373 -27.66 -7.22 4.69
CA MET A 373 -26.22 -6.98 4.73
C MET A 373 -25.80 -5.90 3.72
N TRP A 374 -26.34 -5.97 2.50
CA TRP A 374 -26.07 -5.00 1.45
C TRP A 374 -26.59 -3.60 1.82
N LEU A 375 -27.81 -3.50 2.37
CA LEU A 375 -28.37 -2.24 2.85
C LEU A 375 -27.60 -1.65 4.05
N ALA A 376 -27.03 -2.50 4.90
CA ALA A 376 -26.21 -2.10 6.05
C ALA A 376 -24.75 -1.78 5.69
N GLY A 377 -24.33 -2.04 4.44
CA GLY A 377 -22.94 -1.83 4.00
C GLY A 377 -21.95 -2.82 4.61
N PHE A 378 -22.40 -4.00 5.03
CA PHE A 378 -21.50 -5.05 5.54
C PHE A 378 -20.78 -5.78 4.41
N SER A 379 -19.56 -6.25 4.67
CA SER A 379 -18.85 -7.15 3.76
C SER A 379 -19.16 -8.61 4.06
N LEU A 380 -18.96 -9.46 3.06
CA LEU A 380 -18.99 -10.91 3.20
C LEU A 380 -17.62 -11.38 3.70
N ASN A 381 -17.54 -11.62 5.01
CA ASN A 381 -16.33 -12.01 5.74
C ASN A 381 -16.55 -13.20 6.67
N MET A 382 -15.48 -13.73 7.27
CA MET A 382 -15.53 -14.93 8.12
C MET A 382 -16.65 -14.90 9.18
N ILE A 383 -16.86 -13.77 9.84
CA ILE A 383 -17.87 -13.63 10.92
C ILE A 383 -19.28 -13.67 10.33
N THR A 384 -19.52 -12.89 9.27
CA THR A 384 -20.84 -12.87 8.60
C THR A 384 -21.18 -14.21 7.97
N MET A 385 -20.20 -14.87 7.33
CA MET A 385 -20.34 -16.21 6.75
C MET A 385 -20.66 -17.25 7.82
N PHE A 386 -19.96 -17.23 8.96
CA PHE A 386 -20.27 -18.12 10.09
C PHE A 386 -21.67 -17.87 10.65
N SER A 387 -22.08 -16.59 10.74
CA SER A 387 -23.42 -16.20 11.19
C SER A 387 -24.54 -16.65 10.26
N LEU A 388 -24.24 -16.87 8.97
CA LEU A 388 -25.20 -17.42 7.99
C LEU A 388 -25.32 -18.95 8.07
N ILE A 389 -24.35 -19.64 8.68
CA ILE A 389 -24.41 -21.10 8.92
C ILE A 389 -25.23 -21.42 10.17
N LEU A 390 -25.07 -20.62 11.22
CA LEU A 390 -25.83 -20.71 12.48
C LEU A 390 -27.32 -20.48 12.23
#